data_AF-A0A965Y708-F1
#
_entry.id   AF-A0A965Y708-F1
#
_cell.length_a   1.000
_cell.length_b   1.000
_cell.length_c   1.000
_cell.angle_alpha   90.00
_cell.angle_beta   90.00
_cell.angle_gamma   90.00
#
_symmetry.space_group_name_H-M   'P 1'
#
loop_
_entity.id
_entity.type
_entity.pdbx_description
1 polymer ?
#
loop_
_entity_poly.entity_id
_entity_poly.type
_entity_poly.pdbx_seq_one_letter_code
_entity_poly.pdbx_strand_id
1 'polypeptide(L)' 'MTAEKLYTVEEAAEALGISPLTLGNWLRAGKITGTKVGRKWRITDADLQAFIERNRQV' A
#
# COMPACT_ATOMS: atom_id res chain seq x y z
N MET A 1 -20.89 1.73 7.89
CA MET A 1 -19.73 2.32 8.61
C MET A 1 -18.47 1.65 8.06
N THR A 2 -17.92 2.15 6.96
CA THR A 2 -16.64 1.64 6.43
C THR A 2 -15.53 2.32 7.22
N ALA A 3 -15.05 1.65 8.27
CA ALA A 3 -13.85 2.06 8.96
C ALA A 3 -12.72 2.11 7.92
N GLU A 4 -12.14 3.30 7.69
CA GLU A 4 -10.97 3.46 6.83
C GLU A 4 -9.83 2.62 7.41
N LYS A 5 -9.62 1.43 6.86
CA LYS A 5 -8.53 0.55 7.29
C LYS A 5 -7.22 1.17 6.81
N LEU A 6 -6.34 1.42 7.77
CA LEU A 6 -4.98 1.88 7.53
C LEU A 6 -4.04 0.69 7.65
N TYR A 7 -3.46 0.31 6.53
CA TYR A 7 -2.46 -0.74 6.44
C TYR A 7 -1.06 -0.19 6.73
N THR A 8 -0.29 -0.94 7.49
CA THR A 8 1.17 -0.81 7.52
C THR A 8 1.78 -1.31 6.22
N VAL A 9 3.07 -1.04 6.03
CA VAL A 9 3.84 -1.64 4.93
C VAL A 9 3.83 -3.16 5.04
N GLU A 10 3.94 -3.71 6.24
CA GLU A 10 3.87 -5.16 6.44
C GLU A 10 2.52 -5.74 6.02
N GLU A 11 1.41 -5.18 6.50
CA GLU A 11 0.07 -5.70 6.18
C GLU A 11 -0.29 -5.53 4.71
N ALA A 12 0.04 -4.40 4.09
CA ALA A 12 -0.19 -4.19 2.67
C ALA A 12 0.69 -5.10 1.80
N ALA A 13 1.91 -5.41 2.26
CA ALA A 13 2.79 -6.32 1.55
C ALA A 13 2.28 -7.76 1.62
N GLU A 14 1.77 -8.17 2.79
CA GLU A 14 1.12 -9.46 2.98
C GLU A 14 -0.15 -9.59 2.12
N ALA A 15 -0.99 -8.55 2.08
CA ALA A 15 -2.19 -8.51 1.25
C ALA A 15 -1.88 -8.64 -0.26
N LEU A 16 -0.75 -8.09 -0.70
CA LEU A 16 -0.26 -8.18 -2.07
C LEU A 16 0.60 -9.44 -2.33
N GLY A 17 0.93 -10.22 -1.30
CA GLY A 17 1.81 -11.38 -1.41
C GLY A 17 3.26 -11.06 -1.78
N ILE A 18 3.75 -9.86 -1.43
CA ILE A 18 5.12 -9.41 -1.73
C ILE A 18 5.92 -9.14 -0.46
N SER A 19 7.24 -8.98 -0.61
CA SER A 19 8.10 -8.57 0.51
C SER A 19 7.81 -7.12 0.95
N PRO A 20 7.77 -6.83 2.27
CA PRO A 20 7.69 -5.46 2.79
C PRO A 20 8.80 -4.54 2.26
N LEU A 21 9.97 -5.11 1.93
CA LEU A 21 11.06 -4.38 1.30
C LEU A 21 10.67 -3.88 -0.10
N THR A 22 10.06 -4.75 -0.90
CA THR A 22 9.55 -4.42 -2.24
C THR A 22 8.49 -3.34 -2.17
N LEU A 23 7.53 -3.48 -1.24
CA LEU A 23 6.49 -2.47 -1.06
C LEU A 23 7.08 -1.14 -0.58
N GLY A 24 8.04 -1.16 0.35
CA GLY A 24 8.77 0.03 0.79
C GLY A 24 9.54 0.71 -0.35
N ASN A 25 10.12 -0.06 -1.28
CA ASN A 25 10.76 0.47 -2.48
C ASN A 25 9.74 1.08 -3.45
N TRP A 26 8.57 0.47 -3.61
CA TRP A 26 7.49 1.00 -4.44
C TRP A 26 6.90 2.29 -3.89
N LEU A 27 6.74 2.39 -2.57
CA LEU A 27 6.34 3.62 -1.89
C LEU A 27 7.36 4.74 -2.12
N ARG A 28 8.65 4.43 -1.99
CA ARG A 28 9.73 5.39 -2.28
C ARG A 28 9.80 5.78 -3.75
N ALA A 29 9.51 4.85 -4.65
CA ALA A 29 9.48 5.08 -6.09
C ALA A 29 8.17 5.73 -6.59
N GLY A 30 7.18 5.94 -5.73
CA GLY A 30 5.88 6.50 -6.11
C GLY A 30 5.01 5.57 -6.96
N LYS A 31 5.26 4.25 -6.94
CA LYS A 31 4.45 3.25 -7.66
C LYS A 31 3.12 2.97 -6.97
N ILE A 32 3.12 2.98 -5.64
CA ILE A 32 1.92 2.87 -4.81
C ILE A 32 1.77 4.14 -3.98
N THR A 33 0.53 4.61 -3.86
CA THR A 33 0.20 5.77 -3.04
C THR A 33 0.17 5.34 -1.58
N GLY A 34 0.85 6.11 -0.73
CA GLY A 34 0.83 5.90 0.70
C GLY A 34 1.12 7.20 1.43
N THR A 35 0.55 7.35 2.62
CA THR A 35 0.78 8.50 3.48
C THR A 35 1.96 8.20 4.40
N LYS A 36 2.99 9.05 4.35
CA LYS A 36 4.10 8.95 5.30
C LYS A 36 3.69 9.59 6.63
N VAL A 37 3.47 8.77 7.65
CA VAL A 37 3.14 9.21 9.01
C VAL A 37 4.39 9.09 9.87
N GLY A 38 5.10 10.22 10.02
CA GLY A 38 6.37 10.29 10.74
C GLY A 38 7.47 9.48 10.04
N ARG A 39 7.97 8.42 10.70
CA ARG A 39 9.01 7.51 10.16
C ARG A 39 8.43 6.26 9.48
N LYS A 40 7.12 6.05 9.55
CA LYS A 40 6.44 4.87 8.98
C LYS A 40 5.54 5.28 7.82
N TRP A 41 5.36 4.36 6.87
CA TRP A 41 4.36 4.51 5.82
C TRP A 41 3.05 3.88 6.26
N ARG A 42 1.94 4.53 5.92
CA ARG A 42 0.58 4.06 6.10
C ARG A 42 -0.12 4.10 4.75
N ILE A 43 -0.80 3.03 4.40
CA ILE A 43 -1.52 2.89 3.14
C ILE A 43 -2.99 2.79 3.50
N THR A 44 -3.84 3.61 2.88
CA THR A 44 -5.28 3.49 3.06
C THR A 44 -5.79 2.31 2.25
N ASP A 45 -6.89 1.70 2.67
CA ASP A 45 -7.57 0.68 1.86
C ASP A 45 -7.87 1.18 0.43
N ALA A 46 -8.30 2.44 0.31
CA ALA A 46 -8.57 3.08 -0.98
C ALA A 46 -7.32 3.14 -1.88
N ASP A 47 -6.17 3.53 -1.33
CA ASP A 47 -4.91 3.56 -2.09
C ASP A 47 -4.45 2.17 -2.52
N LEU A 48 -4.59 1.18 -1.63
CA LEU A 48 -4.23 -0.21 -1.92
C LEU A 48 -5.11 -0.78 -3.04
N GLN A 49 -6.42 -0.57 -2.96
CA GLN A 49 -7.38 -0.97 -4.00
C GLN A 49 -7.10 -0.25 -5.32
N ALA A 50 -6.84 1.06 -5.29
CA ALA A 50 -6.51 1.82 -6.49
C ALA A 50 -5.22 1.30 -7.16
N PHE A 51 -4.23 0.88 -6.36
CA PHE A 51 -3.02 0.24 -6.87
C PHE A 51 -3.29 -1.11 -7.52
N ILE A 52 -4.12 -1.95 -6.90
CA ILE A 52 -4.50 -3.26 -7.46
C ILE A 52 -5.25 -3.06 -8.78
N GLU A 53 -6.25 -2.17 -8.80
CA GLU A 53 -7.05 -1.88 -9.98
C GLU A 53 -6.19 -1.32 -11.12
N ARG A 54 -5.25 -0.43 -10.83
CA ARG A 54 -4.32 0.13 -11.83
C ARG A 54 -3.41 -0.93 -12.45
N ASN A 55 -3.00 -1.94 -11.69
CA ASN A 55 -2.12 -3.02 -12.17
C ASN A 55 -2.88 -4.25 -12.67
N ARG A 56 -4.21 -4.27 -12.56
CA ARG A 56 -5.05 -5.33 -13.11
C ARG A 56 -5.10 -5.20 -14.62
N GLN A 57 -4.21 -5.90 -15.30
CA GLN A 57 -4.29 -6.07 -16.76
C GLN A 57 -5.20 -7.27 -17.04
N VAL A 58 -6.27 -7.03 -17.82
CA VAL A 58 -7.17 -8.07 -18.37
C VAL A 58 -6.60 -8.66 -19.65
#